data_AF-Q3YWG7-F1
#
_entry.id   AF-Q3YWG7-F1
#
_cell.length_a   1.000
_cell.length_b   1.000
_cell.length_c   1.000
_cell.angle_alpha   90.00
_cell.angle_beta   90.00
_cell.angle_gamma   90.00
#
_symmetry.space_group_name_H-M   'P 1'
#
loop_
_entity.id
_entity.type
_entity.pdbx_description
1 polymer ?
#
loop_
_entity_poly.entity_id
_entity_poly.type
_entity_poly.pdbx_seq_one_letter_code
_entity_poly.pdbx_strand_id
1 'polypeptide(L)'
;MLREGIRVARCTVARLMAVMGLAGVLRGKKVRTTISRKAVAAGDRVNRQFVAERPDQLWVADFTYVSTWQGFVYVAFIIDVFAGYIVW
;
A
#
# COMPACT_ATOMS: atom_id res chain seq x y z
N MET A 1 3.71 2.63 28.16
CA MET A 1 4.07 1.20 28.16
C MET A 1 5.46 0.90 27.59
N LEU A 2 5.77 1.02 26.29
CA LEU A 2 7.16 0.84 25.79
C LEU A 2 8.11 2.00 26.17
N ARG A 3 7.58 3.21 26.38
CA ARG A 3 8.33 4.35 26.95
C ARG A 3 8.58 4.26 28.46
N GLU A 4 7.93 3.31 29.14
CA GLU A 4 8.04 3.08 30.59
C GLU A 4 8.71 1.73 30.90
N GLY A 5 9.31 1.07 29.90
CA GLY A 5 10.04 -0.19 30.08
C GLY A 5 9.18 -1.45 30.28
N ILE A 6 7.85 -1.35 30.14
CA ILE A 6 6.96 -2.50 30.37
C ILE A 6 6.92 -3.37 29.10
N ARG A 7 7.54 -4.55 29.15
CA ARG A 7 7.45 -5.57 28.09
C ARG A 7 6.08 -6.24 28.13
N VAL A 8 5.22 -5.87 27.19
CA VAL A 8 3.89 -6.49 27.02
C VAL A 8 3.74 -6.93 25.56
N ALA A 9 3.25 -8.14 25.35
CA ALA A 9 2.96 -8.64 24.02
C ALA A 9 1.82 -7.83 23.37
N ARG A 10 1.92 -7.58 22.06
CA ARG A 10 0.92 -6.82 21.28
C ARG A 10 -0.50 -7.36 21.43
N CYS A 11 -0.66 -8.68 21.52
CA CYS A 11 -1.96 -9.33 21.71
C CYS A 11 -2.61 -8.98 23.06
N THR A 12 -1.82 -8.85 24.13
CA THR A 12 -2.32 -8.45 25.45
C THR A 12 -2.83 -7.02 25.44
N VAL A 13 -2.10 -6.10 24.80
CA VAL A 13 -2.52 -4.70 24.64
C VAL A 13 -3.83 -4.64 23.83
N ALA A 14 -3.90 -5.35 22.70
CA ALA A 14 -5.09 -5.38 21.86
C ALA A 14 -6.32 -5.94 22.60
N ARG A 15 -6.15 -7.02 23.38
CA ARG A 15 -7.23 -7.60 24.20
C ARG A 15 -7.72 -6.63 25.26
N LEU A 16 -6.82 -5.97 25.98
CA LEU A 16 -7.16 -4.99 27.01
C LEU A 16 -7.87 -3.76 26.41
N MET A 17 -7.40 -3.27 25.28
CA MET A 17 -8.05 -2.18 24.54
C MET A 17 -9.47 -2.56 24.12
N ALA A 18 -9.68 -3.79 23.64
CA ALA A 18 -11.02 -4.28 23.28
C ALA A 18 -11.97 -4.36 24.49
N VAL A 19 -11.51 -4.90 25.62
CA VAL A 19 -12.31 -4.96 26.87
C VAL A 19 -12.70 -3.56 27.36
N MET A 20 -11.79 -2.59 27.21
CA MET A 20 -12.02 -1.20 27.65
C MET A 20 -12.71 -0.32 26.60
N GLY A 21 -13.05 -0.86 25.43
CA GLY A 21 -13.64 -0.08 24.32
C GLY A 21 -12.72 1.02 23.76
N LEU A 22 -11.40 0.89 23.95
CA LEU A 22 -10.41 1.88 23.52
C LEU A 22 -9.90 1.56 22.12
N ALA A 23 -9.80 2.59 21.27
CA ALA A 23 -9.18 2.51 19.95
C ALA A 23 -7.85 3.28 19.94
N GLY A 24 -6.91 2.81 19.12
CA GLY A 24 -5.66 3.53 18.88
C GLY A 24 -5.93 4.86 18.17
N VAL A 25 -5.38 5.96 18.69
CA VAL A 25 -5.49 7.27 18.05
C VAL A 25 -4.57 7.30 16.82
N LEU A 26 -5.17 7.41 15.63
CA LEU A 26 -4.43 7.72 14.39
C LEU A 26 -4.15 9.22 14.36
N ARG A 27 -2.88 9.61 14.50
CA ARG A 27 -2.45 11.00 14.30
C ARG A 27 -2.31 11.27 12.79
N GLY A 28 -3.24 12.03 12.22
CA GLY A 28 -3.15 12.54 10.84
C GLY A 28 -4.51 12.71 10.17
N LYS A 29 -4.68 13.74 9.34
CA LYS A 29 -5.82 13.83 8.41
C LYS A 29 -5.73 12.68 7.42
N LYS A 30 -6.83 11.95 7.20
CA LYS A 30 -6.95 11.03 6.06
C LYS A 30 -6.89 11.87 4.78
N VAL A 31 -5.71 11.97 4.17
CA VAL A 31 -5.54 12.68 2.90
C VAL A 31 -6.22 11.84 1.82
N ARG A 32 -7.43 12.25 1.45
CA ARG A 32 -8.16 11.66 0.33
C ARG A 32 -7.70 12.37 -0.95
N THR A 33 -6.68 11.81 -1.60
CA THR A 33 -6.09 12.37 -2.83
C THR A 33 -7.00 12.28 -4.04
N THR A 34 -8.08 11.49 -3.99
CA THR A 34 -8.96 11.22 -5.14
C THR A 34 -10.42 11.51 -4.81
N ILE A 35 -11.01 12.47 -5.52
CA ILE A 35 -12.46 12.61 -5.68
C ILE A 35 -12.82 11.78 -6.93
N SER A 36 -13.36 10.59 -6.73
CA SER A 36 -13.82 9.73 -7.81
C SER A 36 -14.87 10.46 -8.65
N ARG A 37 -14.52 10.81 -9.89
CA ARG A 37 -15.49 10.87 -10.99
C ARG A 37 -15.77 9.40 -11.34
N LYS A 38 -17.04 8.97 -11.36
CA LYS A 38 -17.41 7.63 -11.82
C LYS A 38 -17.06 7.51 -13.31
N ALA A 39 -15.82 7.16 -13.61
CA ALA A 39 -15.41 6.70 -14.93
C ALA A 39 -15.70 5.20 -15.02
N VAL A 40 -16.03 4.72 -16.22
CA VAL A 40 -16.09 3.28 -16.48
C VAL A 40 -14.69 2.72 -16.20
N ALA A 41 -14.60 1.79 -15.24
CA ALA A 41 -13.33 1.13 -14.95
C ALA A 41 -12.85 0.40 -16.20
N ALA A 42 -11.55 0.46 -16.47
CA ALA A 42 -10.96 -0.36 -17.52
C ALA A 42 -11.26 -1.84 -17.24
N GLY A 43 -11.60 -2.60 -18.29
CA GLY A 43 -11.83 -4.03 -18.16
C GLY A 43 -10.56 -4.74 -17.69
N ASP A 44 -10.71 -5.65 -16.74
CA ASP A 44 -9.62 -6.48 -16.24
C ASP A 44 -9.23 -7.51 -17.32
N ARG A 45 -8.17 -7.22 -18.05
CA ARG A 45 -7.68 -8.09 -19.14
C ARG A 45 -7.02 -9.37 -18.63
N VAL A 46 -6.68 -9.44 -17.35
CA VAL A 46 -5.95 -10.57 -16.77
C VAL A 46 -6.81 -11.36 -15.78
N ASN A 47 -8.07 -10.98 -15.58
CA ASN A 47 -8.98 -11.65 -14.64
C ASN A 47 -8.35 -11.85 -13.24
N ARG A 48 -7.58 -10.86 -12.76
CA ARG A 48 -6.79 -10.86 -11.52
C ARG A 48 -5.74 -11.98 -11.43
N GLN A 49 -5.34 -12.57 -12.54
CA GLN A 49 -4.26 -13.55 -12.61
C GLN A 49 -2.94 -12.84 -12.90
N PHE A 50 -2.20 -12.52 -11.83
CA PHE A 50 -0.87 -11.90 -11.90
C PHE A 50 0.23 -12.96 -11.82
N VAL A 51 0.17 -13.92 -12.73
CA VAL A 51 1.14 -15.01 -12.84
C VAL A 51 1.59 -15.09 -14.30
N ALA A 52 2.89 -15.22 -14.53
CA ALA A 52 3.47 -15.42 -15.85
C ALA A 52 4.34 -16.69 -15.82
N GLU A 53 4.32 -17.47 -16.91
CA GLU A 53 5.09 -18.72 -17.04
C GLU A 53 6.43 -18.50 -17.75
N ARG A 54 6.58 -17.37 -18.44
CA ARG A 54 7.80 -16.96 -19.15
C ARG A 54 7.96 -15.44 -19.15
N PRO A 55 9.19 -14.93 -19.36
CA PRO A 55 9.42 -13.49 -19.54
C PRO A 55 8.56 -12.91 -20.66
N ASP A 56 8.28 -11.61 -20.58
CA ASP A 56 7.54 -10.82 -21.58
C ASP A 56 6.08 -11.25 -21.82
N GLN A 57 5.51 -12.07 -20.93
CA GLN A 57 4.12 -12.51 -21.03
C GLN A 57 3.13 -11.54 -20.37
N LEU A 58 3.55 -10.88 -19.28
CA LEU A 58 2.71 -9.95 -18.53
C LEU A 58 3.57 -8.88 -17.86
N TRP A 59 3.25 -7.62 -18.13
CA TRP A 59 3.86 -6.46 -17.47
C TRP A 59 2.83 -5.72 -16.62
N VAL A 60 3.27 -5.26 -15.45
CA VAL A 60 2.48 -4.42 -14.55
C VAL A 60 3.18 -3.08 -14.42
N ALA A 61 2.41 -2.00 -14.52
CA ALA A 61 2.90 -0.65 -14.26
C ALA A 61 2.32 -0.13 -12.95
N ASP A 62 3.14 0.54 -12.16
CA ASP A 62 2.70 1.27 -10.98
C ASP A 62 3.39 2.64 -10.92
N PHE A 63 2.76 3.58 -10.24
CA PHE A 63 3.31 4.91 -10.03
C PHE A 63 3.12 5.36 -8.59
N THR A 64 4.15 6.00 -8.05
CA THR A 64 4.16 6.47 -6.67
C THR A 64 4.68 7.90 -6.58
N TYR A 65 4.49 8.48 -5.39
CA TYR A 65 4.88 9.84 -5.08
C TYR A 65 6.11 9.80 -4.18
N VAL A 66 7.19 10.42 -4.63
CA VAL A 66 8.43 10.54 -3.84
C VAL A 66 8.59 11.98 -3.37
N SER A 67 8.70 12.15 -2.06
CA SER A 67 8.95 13.45 -1.43
C SER A 67 10.40 13.86 -1.66
N THR A 68 10.59 15.10 -2.10
CA THR A 68 11.91 15.74 -2.29
C THR A 68 11.96 17.07 -1.53
N TRP A 69 13.15 17.65 -1.38
CA TRP A 69 13.31 18.96 -0.72
C TRP A 69 12.66 20.12 -1.48
N GLN A 70 12.36 19.94 -2.76
CA GLN A 70 11.78 20.96 -3.65
C GLN A 70 10.29 20.71 -3.93
N GLY A 71 9.68 19.66 -3.37
CA GLY A 71 8.30 19.26 -3.63
C GLY A 71 8.15 17.75 -3.80
N PHE A 72 7.19 17.30 -4.59
CA PHE A 72 6.98 15.88 -4.89
C PHE A 72 7.26 15.58 -6.35
N VAL A 73 7.82 14.40 -6.61
CA VAL A 73 7.97 13.85 -7.96
C VAL A 73 7.12 12.61 -8.11
N TYR A 74 6.62 12.39 -9.33
CA TYR A 74 5.96 11.16 -9.72
C TYR A 74 7.01 10.19 -10.26
N VAL A 75 7.04 8.99 -9.70
CA VAL A 75 7.90 7.91 -10.18
C VAL A 75 7.00 6.82 -10.72
N ALA A 76 7.20 6.45 -11.99
CA ALA A 76 6.52 5.33 -12.63
C ALA A 76 7.54 4.24 -12.93
N PHE A 77 7.12 2.98 -12.85
CA PHE A 77 7.95 1.83 -13.16
C PHE A 77 7.11 0.75 -13.85
N ILE A 78 7.76 -0.05 -14.70
CA ILE A 78 7.18 -1.22 -15.35
C ILE A 78 7.88 -2.45 -14.79
N ILE A 79 7.13 -3.48 -14.41
CA ILE A 79 7.67 -4.73 -13.83
C ILE A 79 7.22 -5.90 -14.71
N ASP A 80 8.16 -6.77 -15.05
CA ASP A 80 7.83 -8.09 -15.59
C ASP A 80 7.36 -9.01 -14.46
N VAL A 81 6.12 -9.49 -14.57
CA VAL A 81 5.49 -10.36 -13.56
C VAL A 81 6.21 -11.69 -13.41
N PHE A 82 6.89 -12.18 -14.45
CA PHE A 82 7.65 -13.43 -14.39
C PHE A 82 8.85 -13.33 -13.46
N ALA A 83 9.61 -12.23 -13.56
CA ALA A 83 10.91 -12.10 -12.91
C ALA A 83 10.86 -11.24 -11.63
N GLY A 84 9.81 -10.44 -11.44
CA GLY A 84 9.67 -9.54 -10.30
C GLY A 84 10.68 -8.39 -10.29
N TYR A 85 11.37 -8.16 -11.42
CA TYR A 85 12.32 -7.07 -11.59
C TYR A 85 11.68 -5.90 -12.34
N ILE A 86 12.15 -4.69 -12.01
CA ILE A 86 11.79 -3.46 -12.69
C ILE A 86 12.45 -3.45 -14.07
N VAL A 87 11.63 -3.36 -15.11
CA VAL A 87 12.02 -3.25 -16.50
C VAL A 87 11.70 -1.81 -16.92
N TRP A 88 12.68 -0.92 -16.72
CA TRP A 88 12.69 0.53 -16.96
C TRP A 88 12.07 1.43 -15.87
#